data_AF-A0A8K0JUI6-F1
#
_entry.id   AF-A0A8K0JUI6-F1
#
_cell.length_a   1.000
_cell.length_b   1.000
_cell.length_c   1.000
_cell.angle_alpha   90.00
_cell.angle_beta   90.00
_cell.angle_gamma   90.00
#
_symmetry.space_group_name_H-M   'P 1'
#
loop_
_entity.id
_entity.type
_entity.pdbx_description
1 polymer ?
#
loop_
_entity_poly.entity_id
_entity_poly.type
_entity_poly.pdbx_seq_one_letter_code
_entity_poly.pdbx_strand_id
1 'polypeptide(L)'
;MFHLPSKVMICQRCEEPLLKHSVVAFPNKPITFTTIACSSCNSCVGIKLNGKLESIDEVLGSGGERNGWMKVTSDEDNVVYYVLNKVLYEQYEAPDVEKFESTYDLPDSNDVLKILWYQGVAIGFYTLKLKGTYNEKTRCKYEMTTLDTAYIRCSCRRKGFGTSILKDLITDHPDQDIGLSKPISTAMWNVLHKFLMQNSQYRLRFWEIEGTGREGERTLVWYSLNSKSKKKISKEGRELSNK
;
A
#
# COMPACT_ATOMS: atom_id res chain seq x y z
N MET A 1 4.92 -29.10 34.52
CA MET A 1 4.08 -28.68 33.38
C MET A 1 5.03 -28.15 32.31
N PHE A 2 5.12 -28.84 31.18
CA PHE A 2 6.20 -28.70 30.19
C PHE A 2 6.23 -27.28 29.60
N HIS A 3 7.32 -26.54 29.82
CA HIS A 3 7.63 -25.36 29.01
C HIS A 3 7.90 -25.86 27.59
N LEU A 4 7.01 -25.54 26.65
CA LEU A 4 7.30 -25.63 25.22
C LEU A 4 8.61 -24.88 24.96
N PRO A 5 9.56 -25.44 24.18
CA PRO A 5 10.76 -24.70 23.83
C PRO A 5 10.34 -23.41 23.14
N SER A 6 10.77 -22.27 23.69
CA SER A 6 10.60 -20.96 23.09
C SER A 6 11.00 -21.06 21.62
N LYS A 7 10.06 -20.80 20.71
CA LYS A 7 10.26 -20.85 19.27
C LYS A 7 11.51 -20.03 18.91
N VAL A 8 12.62 -20.70 18.57
CA VAL A 8 13.87 -20.03 18.24
C VAL A 8 13.68 -19.41 16.86
N MET A 9 13.56 -18.08 16.81
CA MET A 9 13.47 -17.37 15.54
C MET A 9 14.89 -17.07 15.04
N ILE A 10 15.27 -17.65 13.90
CA ILE A 10 16.55 -17.37 13.23
C ILE A 10 16.31 -16.38 12.10
N CYS A 11 17.19 -15.40 11.97
CA CYS A 11 17.13 -14.45 10.87
C CYS A 11 17.33 -15.16 9.53
N GLN A 12 16.30 -15.18 8.68
CA GLN A 12 16.38 -15.81 7.34
C GLN A 12 17.34 -15.11 6.38
N ARG A 13 17.80 -13.89 6.71
CA ARG A 13 18.67 -13.08 5.85
C ARG A 13 20.15 -13.28 6.13
N CYS A 14 20.53 -13.50 7.39
CA CYS A 14 21.93 -13.60 7.80
C CYS A 14 22.20 -14.71 8.82
N GLU A 15 21.22 -15.57 9.11
CA GLU A 15 21.30 -16.76 9.97
C GLU A 15 21.71 -16.51 11.43
N GLU A 16 21.82 -15.25 11.84
CA GLU A 16 22.18 -14.86 13.20
C GLU A 16 21.04 -15.13 14.21
N PRO A 17 21.36 -15.66 15.42
CA PRO A 17 20.36 -15.98 16.45
C PRO A 17 20.02 -14.77 17.35
N LEU A 18 20.79 -13.68 17.28
CA LEU A 18 20.59 -12.52 18.15
C LEU A 18 19.44 -11.65 17.67
N LEU A 19 18.46 -11.45 18.56
CA LEU A 19 17.25 -10.69 18.30
C LEU A 19 17.14 -9.50 19.24
N LYS A 20 16.70 -8.37 18.70
CA LYS A 20 16.31 -7.19 19.47
C LYS A 20 14.80 -7.00 19.42
N HIS A 21 14.28 -6.51 20.53
CA HIS A 21 12.85 -6.28 20.72
C HIS A 21 12.58 -4.78 20.71
N SER A 22 11.55 -4.34 20.00
CA SER A 22 11.14 -2.94 19.98
C SER A 22 9.64 -2.83 20.12
N VAL A 23 9.18 -2.08 21.11
CA VAL A 23 7.75 -1.80 21.29
C VAL A 23 7.33 -0.78 20.24
N VAL A 24 6.26 -1.10 19.52
CA VAL A 24 5.63 -0.24 18.53
C VAL A 24 4.26 0.15 19.07
N ALA A 25 3.97 1.45 19.04
CA ALA A 25 2.64 2.00 19.28
C ALA A 25 2.09 2.52 17.96
N PHE A 26 0.84 2.18 17.64
CA PHE A 26 0.19 2.78 16.49
C PHE A 26 -0.20 4.24 16.79
N PRO A 27 0.03 5.16 15.84
CA PRO A 27 -0.49 6.51 15.95
C PRO A 27 -2.01 6.49 16.16
N ASN A 28 -2.49 7.24 17.15
CA ASN A 28 -3.91 7.45 17.41
C ASN A 28 -4.74 6.18 17.70
N LYS A 29 -4.10 5.06 18.07
CA LYS A 29 -4.77 3.83 18.49
C LYS A 29 -4.12 3.29 19.76
N PRO A 30 -4.89 2.78 20.73
CA PRO A 30 -4.37 2.25 21.99
C PRO A 30 -3.78 0.84 21.85
N ILE A 31 -3.19 0.51 20.69
CA ILE A 31 -2.58 -0.79 20.41
C ILE A 31 -1.06 -0.66 20.50
N THR A 32 -0.46 -1.60 21.22
CA THR A 32 0.99 -1.79 21.28
C THR A 32 1.34 -3.25 20.99
N PHE A 33 2.45 -3.45 20.30
CA PHE A 33 2.99 -4.78 20.03
C PHE A 33 4.52 -4.68 19.98
N THR A 34 5.21 -5.81 20.03
CA THR A 34 6.67 -5.85 19.95
C THR A 34 7.10 -6.41 18.61
N THR A 35 7.95 -5.69 17.89
CA THR A 35 8.69 -6.25 16.76
C THR A 35 9.94 -6.95 17.27
N ILE A 36 10.28 -8.04 16.61
CA ILE A 36 11.48 -8.82 16.91
C ILE A 36 12.33 -8.78 15.66
N ALA A 37 13.46 -8.10 15.74
CA ALA A 37 14.34 -7.86 14.61
C ALA A 37 15.69 -8.52 14.83
N CYS A 38 16.33 -8.93 13.74
CA CYS A 38 17.71 -9.38 13.78
C CYS A 38 18.62 -8.24 14.26
N SER A 39 19.49 -8.51 15.23
CA SER A 39 20.43 -7.51 15.75
C SER A 39 21.46 -7.06 14.70
N SER A 40 21.81 -7.94 13.75
CA SER A 40 22.84 -7.67 12.75
C SER A 40 22.33 -6.92 11.53
N CYS A 41 21.20 -7.33 10.94
CA CYS A 41 20.67 -6.73 9.71
C CYS A 41 19.37 -5.93 9.90
N ASN A 42 18.88 -5.81 11.14
CA ASN A 42 17.67 -5.08 11.50
C ASN A 42 16.36 -5.56 10.85
N SER A 43 16.39 -6.69 10.12
CA SER A 43 15.18 -7.23 9.48
C SER A 43 14.24 -7.80 10.54
N CYS A 44 12.98 -7.42 10.48
CA CYS A 44 11.94 -7.92 11.38
C CYS A 44 11.60 -9.38 11.05
N VAL A 45 11.77 -10.27 12.02
CA VAL A 45 11.58 -11.72 11.85
C VAL A 45 10.30 -12.24 12.52
N GLY A 46 9.66 -11.43 13.36
CA GLY A 46 8.40 -11.79 14.01
C GLY A 46 7.79 -10.67 14.83
N ILE A 47 6.57 -10.91 15.27
CA ILE A 47 5.76 -9.98 16.05
C ILE A 47 5.30 -10.68 17.32
N LYS A 48 5.31 -9.94 18.44
CA LYS A 48 4.66 -10.35 19.68
C LYS A 48 3.50 -9.42 20.00
N LEU A 49 2.28 -9.96 19.96
CA LEU A 49 1.03 -9.27 20.31
C LEU A 49 0.35 -10.03 21.46
N ASN A 50 -0.08 -9.33 22.50
CA ASN A 50 -0.78 -9.93 23.66
C ASN A 50 -0.05 -11.15 24.27
N GLY A 51 1.28 -11.11 24.31
CA GLY A 51 2.10 -12.20 24.83
C GLY A 51 2.40 -13.33 23.83
N LYS A 52 1.62 -13.44 22.74
CA LYS A 52 1.79 -14.46 21.68
C LYS A 52 2.88 -14.02 20.70
N LEU A 53 3.83 -14.91 20.43
CA LEU A 53 4.92 -14.71 19.47
C LEU A 53 4.61 -15.43 18.15
N GLU A 54 4.61 -14.69 17.05
CA GLU A 54 4.29 -15.17 15.71
C GLU A 54 5.37 -14.75 14.70
N SER A 55 5.67 -15.63 13.74
CA SER A 55 6.49 -15.28 12.58
C SER A 55 5.75 -14.32 11.66
N ILE A 56 6.46 -13.70 10.72
CA ILE A 56 5.85 -12.82 9.71
C ILE A 56 4.74 -13.55 8.92
N ASP A 57 4.97 -14.79 8.51
CA ASP A 57 3.98 -15.57 7.76
C ASP A 57 2.75 -15.93 8.60
N GLU A 58 2.93 -16.19 9.89
CA GLU A 58 1.83 -16.47 10.81
C GLU A 58 0.94 -15.24 11.02
N VAL A 59 1.52 -14.06 11.19
CA VAL A 59 0.76 -12.80 11.29
C VAL A 59 -0.05 -12.55 10.00
N LEU A 60 0.54 -12.80 8.84
CA LEU A 60 -0.13 -12.61 7.55
C LEU A 60 -1.22 -13.64 7.27
N GLY A 61 -1.27 -14.74 8.02
CA GLY A 61 -2.30 -15.75 7.93
C GLY A 61 -3.50 -15.41 8.82
N SER A 62 -4.70 -15.42 8.25
CA SER A 62 -5.93 -15.19 9.03
C SER A 62 -6.37 -16.38 9.89
N GLY A 63 -5.79 -17.56 9.65
CA GLY A 63 -6.28 -18.82 10.24
C GLY A 63 -7.66 -19.27 9.71
N GLY A 64 -8.19 -18.65 8.65
CA GLY A 64 -9.49 -18.93 8.07
C GLY A 64 -9.64 -18.50 6.60
N GLU A 65 -10.88 -18.34 6.11
CA GLU A 65 -11.20 -18.19 4.68
C GLU A 65 -11.29 -16.72 4.20
N ARG A 66 -10.60 -15.77 4.83
CA ARG A 66 -10.65 -14.35 4.39
C ARG A 66 -10.22 -14.21 2.94
N ASN A 67 -11.01 -13.49 2.15
CA ASN A 67 -10.75 -13.27 0.73
C ASN A 67 -11.33 -11.93 0.24
N GLY A 68 -10.61 -11.24 -0.64
CA GLY A 68 -10.99 -9.91 -1.16
C GLY A 68 -10.51 -8.74 -0.31
N TRP A 69 -10.95 -7.54 -0.67
CA TRP A 69 -10.64 -6.30 0.03
C TRP A 69 -11.49 -6.17 1.29
N MET A 70 -10.85 -6.06 2.44
CA MET A 70 -11.52 -5.96 3.74
C MET A 70 -11.01 -4.74 4.50
N LYS A 71 -11.93 -3.98 5.10
CA LYS A 71 -11.58 -2.83 5.94
C LYS A 71 -10.91 -3.32 7.22
N VAL A 72 -9.86 -2.62 7.64
CA VAL A 72 -9.19 -2.85 8.93
C VAL A 72 -10.11 -2.40 10.05
N THR A 73 -10.45 -3.33 10.94
CA THR A 73 -11.41 -3.09 12.04
C THR A 73 -10.93 -3.57 13.39
N SER A 74 -9.90 -4.43 13.43
CA SER A 74 -9.35 -5.02 14.65
C SER A 74 -7.90 -4.63 14.90
N ASP A 75 -7.41 -4.90 16.10
CA ASP A 75 -6.01 -4.71 16.48
C ASP A 75 -5.10 -5.68 15.71
N GLU A 76 -5.55 -6.91 15.50
CA GLU A 76 -4.88 -7.90 14.67
C GLU A 76 -4.74 -7.40 13.23
N ASP A 77 -5.80 -6.83 12.64
CA ASP A 77 -5.73 -6.23 11.29
C ASP A 77 -4.71 -5.08 11.22
N ASN A 78 -4.60 -4.26 12.28
CA ASN A 78 -3.59 -3.21 12.34
C ASN A 78 -2.19 -3.83 12.30
N VAL A 79 -1.93 -4.87 13.09
CA VAL A 79 -0.63 -5.56 13.07
C VAL A 79 -0.35 -6.18 11.69
N VAL A 80 -1.33 -6.79 11.03
CA VAL A 80 -1.19 -7.30 9.65
C VAL A 80 -0.79 -6.16 8.69
N TYR A 81 -1.47 -5.02 8.77
CA TYR A 81 -1.11 -3.85 7.98
C TYR A 81 0.31 -3.36 8.27
N TYR A 82 0.71 -3.29 9.54
CA TYR A 82 2.07 -2.90 9.92
C TYR A 82 3.09 -3.83 9.27
N VAL A 83 2.86 -5.14 9.32
CA VAL A 83 3.74 -6.13 8.70
C VAL A 83 3.78 -5.94 7.18
N LEU A 84 2.66 -5.68 6.51
CA LEU A 84 2.68 -5.41 5.07
C LEU A 84 3.45 -4.13 4.73
N ASN A 85 3.26 -3.05 5.48
CA ASN A 85 3.86 -1.74 5.20
C ASN A 85 5.31 -1.64 5.70
N LYS A 86 5.52 -1.72 7.01
CA LYS A 86 6.79 -1.43 7.68
C LYS A 86 7.78 -2.59 7.69
N VAL A 87 7.30 -3.81 7.43
CA VAL A 87 8.16 -4.99 7.35
C VAL A 87 8.35 -5.38 5.89
N LEU A 88 7.31 -5.92 5.24
CA LEU A 88 7.44 -6.43 3.88
C LEU A 88 7.80 -5.34 2.87
N TYR A 89 6.98 -4.30 2.73
CA TYR A 89 7.24 -3.25 1.75
C TYR A 89 8.52 -2.46 2.07
N GLU A 90 8.73 -2.04 3.32
CA GLU A 90 9.88 -1.18 3.65
C GLU A 90 11.23 -1.95 3.73
N GLN A 91 11.24 -3.19 4.25
CA GLN A 91 12.51 -3.90 4.54
C GLN A 91 12.83 -5.01 3.53
N TYR A 92 11.82 -5.70 2.98
CA TYR A 92 12.00 -6.87 2.12
C TYR A 92 11.74 -6.58 0.64
N GLU A 93 10.84 -5.65 0.34
CA GLU A 93 10.43 -5.26 -1.01
C GLU A 93 10.60 -3.75 -1.21
N ALA A 94 11.73 -3.23 -0.73
CA ALA A 94 12.02 -1.80 -0.60
C ALA A 94 11.61 -0.98 -1.84
N PRO A 95 11.03 0.22 -1.63
CA PRO A 95 10.54 1.06 -2.72
C PRO A 95 11.66 1.47 -3.67
N ASP A 96 11.37 1.39 -4.96
CA ASP A 96 12.26 1.85 -6.03
C ASP A 96 11.90 3.30 -6.45
N VAL A 97 12.75 4.25 -6.05
CA VAL A 97 12.57 5.69 -6.34
C VAL A 97 12.57 5.99 -7.85
N GLU A 98 13.32 5.22 -8.65
CA GLU A 98 13.33 5.36 -10.12
C GLU A 98 12.01 4.92 -10.75
N LYS A 99 11.24 4.10 -10.03
CA LYS A 99 9.87 3.71 -10.40
C LYS A 99 8.80 4.59 -9.76
N PHE A 100 9.20 5.68 -9.11
CA PHE A 100 8.32 6.58 -8.37
C PHE A 100 7.57 5.88 -7.23
N GLU A 101 8.21 4.90 -6.60
CA GLU A 101 7.73 4.31 -5.35
C GLU A 101 8.28 5.12 -4.16
N SER A 102 7.53 5.20 -3.08
CA SER A 102 7.88 5.98 -1.88
C SER A 102 7.65 5.16 -0.62
N THR A 103 8.39 5.44 0.44
CA THR A 103 8.06 4.90 1.76
C THR A 103 6.71 5.45 2.21
N TYR A 104 5.95 4.64 2.93
CA TYR A 104 4.60 5.01 3.39
C TYR A 104 4.60 5.19 4.89
N ASP A 105 4.10 6.34 5.35
CA ASP A 105 3.82 6.56 6.76
C ASP A 105 2.68 5.66 7.25
N LEU A 106 2.51 5.60 8.57
CA LEU A 106 1.30 5.02 9.14
C LEU A 106 0.11 5.96 8.89
N PRO A 107 -1.10 5.41 8.68
CA PRO A 107 -2.26 6.20 8.31
C PRO A 107 -2.70 7.12 9.45
N ASP A 108 -3.31 8.24 9.08
CA ASP A 108 -3.95 9.16 10.03
C ASP A 108 -5.22 8.51 10.62
N SER A 109 -5.73 9.03 11.74
CA SER A 109 -6.90 8.46 12.44
C SER A 109 -8.17 8.39 11.60
N ASN A 110 -8.30 9.29 10.62
CA ASN A 110 -9.46 9.40 9.74
C ASN A 110 -9.28 8.66 8.40
N ASP A 111 -8.11 8.06 8.17
CA ASP A 111 -7.86 7.34 6.93
C ASP A 111 -8.62 6.00 6.93
N VAL A 112 -9.18 5.64 5.79
CA VAL A 112 -9.71 4.30 5.58
C VAL A 112 -8.56 3.40 5.16
N LEU A 113 -8.41 2.27 5.82
CA LEU A 113 -7.40 1.27 5.49
C LEU A 113 -8.09 -0.04 5.12
N LYS A 114 -7.66 -0.64 4.00
CA LYS A 114 -8.14 -1.95 3.53
C LYS A 114 -6.97 -2.88 3.25
N ILE A 115 -7.14 -4.14 3.62
CA ILE A 115 -6.20 -5.24 3.34
C ILE A 115 -6.81 -6.15 2.29
N LEU A 116 -6.00 -6.56 1.32
CA LEU A 116 -6.35 -7.61 0.38
C LEU A 116 -5.97 -8.96 0.96
N TRP A 117 -6.97 -9.81 1.15
CA TRP A 117 -6.81 -11.21 1.50
C TRP A 117 -6.97 -12.07 0.26
N TYR A 118 -6.11 -13.08 0.10
CA TYR A 118 -6.22 -14.08 -0.95
C TYR A 118 -5.96 -15.46 -0.34
N GLN A 119 -6.99 -16.31 -0.37
CA GLN A 119 -6.95 -17.65 0.22
C GLN A 119 -6.48 -17.63 1.69
N GLY A 120 -7.03 -16.71 2.49
CA GLY A 120 -6.72 -16.58 3.91
C GLY A 120 -5.40 -15.88 4.24
N VAL A 121 -4.61 -15.47 3.24
CA VAL A 121 -3.33 -14.78 3.42
C VAL A 121 -3.43 -13.31 2.99
N ALA A 122 -2.91 -12.40 3.82
CA ALA A 122 -2.81 -10.99 3.49
C ALA A 122 -1.69 -10.75 2.46
N ILE A 123 -2.04 -10.12 1.34
CA ILE A 123 -1.12 -9.96 0.19
C ILE A 123 -0.94 -8.51 -0.28
N GLY A 124 -1.64 -7.56 0.35
CA GLY A 124 -1.53 -6.15 0.00
C GLY A 124 -2.47 -5.28 0.81
N PHE A 125 -2.37 -3.97 0.63
CA PHE A 125 -3.24 -2.99 1.26
C PHE A 125 -3.41 -1.76 0.37
N TYR A 126 -4.39 -0.93 0.72
CA TYR A 126 -4.39 0.48 0.33
C TYR A 126 -4.99 1.35 1.43
N THR A 127 -4.63 2.64 1.43
CA THR A 127 -5.24 3.67 2.30
C THR A 127 -5.99 4.71 1.48
N LEU A 128 -7.06 5.26 2.07
CA LEU A 128 -7.81 6.37 1.51
C LEU A 128 -7.89 7.54 2.47
N LYS A 129 -7.80 8.73 1.89
CA LYS A 129 -8.19 9.99 2.53
C LYS A 129 -9.53 10.40 1.96
N LEU A 130 -10.58 10.33 2.77
CA LEU A 130 -11.95 10.61 2.30
C LEU A 130 -12.16 12.10 2.05
N LYS A 131 -12.97 12.42 1.03
CA LYS A 131 -13.42 13.79 0.78
C LYS A 131 -14.07 14.38 2.04
N GLY A 132 -13.68 15.60 2.38
CA GLY A 132 -14.17 16.34 3.55
C GLY A 132 -13.35 16.12 4.83
N THR A 133 -12.48 15.11 4.86
CA THR A 133 -11.57 14.86 6.00
C THR A 133 -10.54 15.98 6.11
N TYR A 134 -10.32 16.49 7.32
CA TYR A 134 -9.33 17.51 7.60
C TYR A 134 -7.92 16.92 7.65
N ASN A 135 -7.00 17.53 6.92
CA ASN A 135 -5.58 17.23 6.95
C ASN A 135 -4.89 18.26 7.86
N GLU A 136 -4.33 17.80 8.98
CA GLU A 136 -3.66 18.68 9.94
C GLU A 136 -2.38 19.31 9.38
N LYS A 137 -1.63 18.57 8.55
CA LYS A 137 -0.36 19.03 7.96
C LYS A 137 -0.61 20.19 6.99
N THR A 138 -1.64 20.12 6.16
CA THR A 138 -1.98 21.18 5.19
C THR A 138 -2.97 22.20 5.72
N ARG A 139 -3.58 21.94 6.89
CA ARG A 139 -4.68 22.72 7.48
C ARG A 139 -5.89 22.88 6.57
N CYS A 140 -6.14 21.88 5.72
CA CYS A 140 -7.15 21.93 4.66
C CYS A 140 -7.96 20.63 4.63
N LYS A 141 -9.17 20.67 4.07
CA LYS A 141 -9.97 19.45 3.86
C LYS A 141 -9.69 18.86 2.49
N TYR A 142 -9.69 17.54 2.39
CA TYR A 142 -9.65 16.84 1.10
C TYR A 142 -10.88 17.21 0.26
N GLU A 143 -10.67 17.66 -0.97
CA GLU A 143 -11.76 17.99 -1.90
C GLU A 143 -12.16 16.77 -2.76
N MET A 144 -11.40 15.69 -2.66
CA MET A 144 -11.58 14.43 -3.40
C MET A 144 -11.22 13.23 -2.53
N THR A 145 -11.95 12.12 -2.67
CA THR A 145 -11.56 10.86 -2.05
C THR A 145 -10.32 10.35 -2.75
N THR A 146 -9.25 10.12 -1.98
CA THR A 146 -7.90 9.97 -2.52
C THR A 146 -7.30 8.65 -2.10
N LEU A 147 -6.90 7.83 -3.07
CA LEU A 147 -5.99 6.70 -2.88
C LEU A 147 -4.61 7.24 -2.53
N ASP A 148 -4.25 7.11 -1.26
CA ASP A 148 -3.06 7.74 -0.71
C ASP A 148 -1.84 6.82 -0.77
N THR A 149 -2.00 5.58 -0.32
CA THR A 149 -0.96 4.55 -0.42
C THR A 149 -1.55 3.25 -0.97
N ALA A 150 -0.75 2.50 -1.71
CA ALA A 150 -1.14 1.20 -2.24
C ALA A 150 0.06 0.27 -2.37
N TYR A 151 -0.13 -0.97 -1.96
CA TYR A 151 0.91 -1.99 -2.02
C TYR A 151 0.31 -3.37 -2.30
N ILE A 152 0.96 -4.11 -3.19
CA ILE A 152 0.72 -5.54 -3.44
C ILE A 152 2.08 -6.22 -3.39
N ARG A 153 2.20 -7.30 -2.60
CA ARG A 153 3.42 -8.11 -2.50
C ARG A 153 3.96 -8.47 -3.88
N CYS A 154 5.26 -8.36 -4.07
CA CYS A 154 5.93 -8.60 -5.36
C CYS A 154 5.58 -9.97 -5.95
N SER A 155 5.54 -11.01 -5.13
CA SER A 155 5.15 -12.38 -5.50
C SER A 155 3.69 -12.52 -5.99
N CYS A 156 2.86 -11.53 -5.73
CA CYS A 156 1.44 -11.48 -6.10
C CYS A 156 1.16 -10.50 -7.24
N ARG A 157 2.14 -9.72 -7.69
CA ARG A 157 1.96 -8.75 -8.79
C ARG A 157 1.68 -9.47 -10.11
N ARG A 158 1.15 -8.72 -11.09
CA ARG A 158 0.75 -9.19 -12.44
C ARG A 158 -0.42 -10.19 -12.48
N LYS A 159 -1.07 -10.47 -11.34
CA LYS A 159 -2.27 -11.34 -11.24
C LYS A 159 -3.61 -10.58 -11.25
N GLY A 160 -3.58 -9.28 -11.53
CA GLY A 160 -4.80 -8.43 -11.59
C GLY A 160 -5.17 -7.72 -10.28
N PHE A 161 -4.46 -7.98 -9.17
CA PHE A 161 -4.76 -7.36 -7.87
C PHE A 161 -4.63 -5.83 -7.86
N GLY A 162 -3.67 -5.25 -8.59
CA GLY A 162 -3.60 -3.79 -8.76
C GLY A 162 -4.86 -3.22 -9.43
N THR A 163 -5.39 -3.90 -10.45
CA THR A 163 -6.67 -3.51 -11.08
C THR A 163 -7.85 -3.68 -10.13
N SER A 164 -7.80 -4.66 -9.23
CA SER A 164 -8.84 -4.85 -8.23
C SER A 164 -8.94 -3.67 -7.26
N ILE A 165 -7.85 -2.95 -6.96
CA ILE A 165 -7.89 -1.70 -6.19
C ILE A 165 -8.84 -0.70 -6.87
N LEU A 166 -8.65 -0.44 -8.16
CA LEU A 166 -9.49 0.52 -8.89
C LEU A 166 -10.96 0.11 -8.97
N LYS A 167 -11.23 -1.19 -9.09
CA LYS A 167 -12.59 -1.74 -9.07
C LYS A 167 -13.26 -1.56 -7.72
N ASP A 168 -12.51 -1.82 -6.64
CA ASP A 168 -13.00 -1.66 -5.26
C ASP A 168 -13.34 -0.19 -4.99
N LEU A 169 -12.46 0.75 -5.40
CA LEU A 169 -12.69 2.19 -5.25
C LEU A 169 -13.94 2.68 -5.99
N ILE A 170 -14.17 2.23 -7.22
CA ILE A 170 -15.37 2.60 -7.98
C ILE A 170 -16.62 2.01 -7.33
N THR A 171 -16.53 0.80 -6.78
CA THR A 171 -17.66 0.12 -6.14
C THR A 171 -18.05 0.83 -4.84
N ASP A 172 -17.07 1.21 -4.02
CA ASP A 172 -17.29 1.91 -2.75
C ASP A 172 -17.72 3.37 -2.94
N HIS A 173 -17.30 4.00 -4.04
CA HIS A 173 -17.52 5.42 -4.32
C HIS A 173 -18.08 5.63 -5.73
N PRO A 174 -19.28 5.09 -6.04
CA PRO A 174 -19.82 5.04 -7.41
C PRO A 174 -20.05 6.43 -8.01
N ASP A 175 -20.31 7.45 -7.19
CA ASP A 175 -20.64 8.81 -7.65
C ASP A 175 -19.52 9.83 -7.42
N GLN A 176 -18.32 9.37 -7.06
CA GLN A 176 -17.19 10.27 -6.78
C GLN A 176 -16.05 10.11 -7.78
N ASP A 177 -15.41 11.22 -8.11
CA ASP A 177 -14.07 11.20 -8.67
C ASP A 177 -13.05 10.78 -7.62
N ILE A 178 -12.03 10.06 -8.07
CA ILE A 178 -11.02 9.44 -7.23
C ILE A 178 -9.66 10.07 -7.51
N GLY A 179 -9.06 10.63 -6.47
CA GLY A 179 -7.69 11.15 -6.48
C GLY A 179 -6.70 10.01 -6.26
N LEU A 180 -5.50 10.16 -6.79
CA LEU A 180 -4.33 9.38 -6.42
C LEU A 180 -3.24 10.36 -5.98
N SER A 181 -2.73 10.18 -4.76
CA SER A 181 -1.64 11.00 -4.23
C SER A 181 -0.40 10.90 -5.12
N LYS A 182 0.24 12.03 -5.38
CA LYS A 182 1.54 12.09 -6.07
C LYS A 182 2.68 11.70 -5.11
N PRO A 183 3.71 10.96 -5.57
CA PRO A 183 3.86 10.43 -6.92
C PRO A 183 3.06 9.14 -7.16
N ILE A 184 2.43 9.05 -8.34
CA ILE A 184 1.85 7.78 -8.80
C ILE A 184 2.97 6.90 -9.35
N SER A 185 3.15 5.70 -8.76
CA SER A 185 4.18 4.76 -9.19
C SER A 185 4.00 4.30 -10.63
N THR A 186 5.11 3.91 -11.28
CA THR A 186 5.11 3.37 -12.65
C THR A 186 4.16 2.16 -12.78
N ALA A 187 4.12 1.31 -11.75
CA ALA A 187 3.22 0.16 -11.71
C ALA A 187 1.75 0.60 -11.69
N MET A 188 1.39 1.60 -10.88
CA MET A 188 0.02 2.11 -10.81
C MET A 188 -0.40 2.82 -12.09
N TRP A 189 0.50 3.57 -12.74
CA TRP A 189 0.23 4.14 -14.07
C TRP A 189 -0.12 3.06 -15.12
N ASN A 190 0.59 1.93 -15.10
CA ASN A 190 0.29 0.81 -16.01
C ASN A 190 -1.08 0.17 -15.70
N VAL A 191 -1.44 0.08 -14.42
CA VAL A 191 -2.76 -0.41 -13.97
C VAL A 191 -3.86 0.54 -14.45
N LEU A 192 -3.72 1.85 -14.20
CA LEU A 192 -4.66 2.89 -14.64
C LEU A 192 -4.82 2.87 -16.17
N HIS A 193 -3.71 2.83 -16.91
CA HIS A 193 -3.74 2.79 -18.37
C HIS A 193 -4.54 1.59 -18.90
N LYS A 194 -4.22 0.37 -18.43
CA LYS A 194 -4.93 -0.84 -18.86
C LYS A 194 -6.41 -0.77 -18.48
N PHE A 195 -6.72 -0.34 -17.26
CA PHE A 195 -8.09 -0.24 -16.76
C PHE A 195 -8.93 0.76 -17.58
N LEU A 196 -8.41 1.95 -17.85
CA LEU A 196 -9.12 3.01 -18.58
C LEU A 196 -9.24 2.76 -20.09
N MET A 197 -8.33 1.97 -20.67
CA MET A 197 -8.48 1.47 -22.03
C MET A 197 -9.66 0.51 -22.15
N GLN A 198 -9.85 -0.37 -21.15
CA GLN A 198 -10.91 -1.37 -21.13
C GLN A 198 -12.27 -0.85 -20.63
N ASN A 199 -12.29 0.28 -19.91
CA ASN A 199 -13.48 0.84 -19.29
C ASN A 199 -13.60 2.33 -19.60
N SER A 200 -14.11 2.65 -20.80
CA SER A 200 -14.18 4.03 -21.30
C SER A 200 -15.06 4.95 -20.45
N GLN A 201 -16.07 4.39 -19.78
CA GLN A 201 -16.97 5.12 -18.88
C GLN A 201 -16.27 5.72 -17.66
N TYR A 202 -15.08 5.23 -17.30
CA TYR A 202 -14.32 5.72 -16.13
C TYR A 202 -13.15 6.64 -16.51
N ARG A 203 -12.99 7.02 -17.79
CA ARG A 203 -11.85 7.86 -18.24
C ARG A 203 -11.81 9.25 -17.61
N LEU A 204 -12.93 9.75 -17.12
CA LEU A 204 -13.02 11.05 -16.43
C LEU A 204 -13.02 10.93 -14.90
N ARG A 205 -12.84 9.72 -14.35
CA ARG A 205 -13.04 9.43 -12.91
C ARG A 205 -11.78 9.45 -12.05
N PHE A 206 -10.59 9.41 -12.66
CA PHE A 206 -9.33 9.31 -11.91
C PHE A 206 -8.44 10.53 -12.13
N TRP A 207 -7.90 11.05 -11.04
CA TRP A 207 -7.11 12.27 -11.01
C TRP A 207 -5.81 12.02 -10.26
N GLU A 208 -4.68 12.46 -10.80
CA GLU A 208 -3.46 12.64 -10.02
C GLU A 208 -3.61 13.93 -9.23
N ILE A 209 -3.34 13.90 -7.92
CA ILE A 209 -3.48 15.07 -7.07
C ILE A 209 -2.24 15.37 -6.25
N GLU A 210 -2.04 16.65 -5.96
CA GLU A 210 -1.13 17.15 -4.93
C GLU A 210 -1.95 17.67 -3.74
N GLY A 211 -1.32 17.71 -2.55
CA GLY A 211 -1.94 18.26 -1.35
C GLY A 211 -3.30 17.62 -1.00
N THR A 212 -4.36 18.42 -1.07
CA THR A 212 -5.74 18.01 -0.75
C THR A 212 -6.64 17.87 -1.98
N GLY A 213 -6.07 17.98 -3.19
CA GLY A 213 -6.79 17.80 -4.45
C GLY A 213 -7.70 18.96 -4.81
N ARG A 214 -7.28 20.18 -4.47
CA ARG A 214 -8.00 21.41 -4.81
C ARG A 214 -8.01 21.69 -6.30
N GLU A 215 -8.83 22.65 -6.71
CA GLU A 215 -8.74 23.22 -8.05
C GLU A 215 -7.32 23.75 -8.30
N GLY A 216 -6.73 23.40 -9.46
CA GLY A 216 -5.34 23.69 -9.77
C GLY A 216 -4.30 22.68 -9.22
N GLU A 217 -4.67 21.83 -8.24
CA GLU A 217 -3.79 20.80 -7.66
C GLU A 217 -4.10 19.39 -8.19
N ARG A 218 -4.92 19.29 -9.25
CA ARG A 218 -5.38 18.01 -9.80
C ARG A 218 -5.25 17.96 -11.30
N THR A 219 -4.80 16.82 -11.82
CA THR A 219 -4.69 16.55 -13.26
C THR A 219 -5.40 15.25 -13.60
N LEU A 220 -6.25 15.27 -14.63
CA LEU A 220 -6.95 14.08 -15.07
C LEU A 220 -5.96 13.01 -15.55
N VAL A 221 -6.02 11.80 -14.98
CA VAL A 221 -5.12 10.68 -15.30
C VAL A 221 -5.18 10.35 -16.80
N TRP A 222 -6.38 10.32 -17.39
CA TRP A 222 -6.56 10.02 -18.81
C TRP A 222 -5.89 11.06 -19.71
N TYR A 223 -5.93 12.34 -19.32
CA TYR A 223 -5.20 13.38 -20.03
C TYR A 223 -3.68 13.17 -19.96
N SER A 224 -3.17 12.84 -18.77
CA SER A 224 -1.75 12.53 -18.56
C SER A 224 -1.28 11.32 -19.38
N LEU A 225 -2.10 10.27 -19.51
CA LEU A 225 -1.76 9.10 -20.34
C LEU A 225 -1.64 9.46 -21.83
N ASN A 226 -2.56 10.28 -22.34
CA ASN A 226 -2.58 10.68 -23.76
C ASN A 226 -1.50 11.72 -24.12
N SER A 227 -1.07 12.55 -23.16
CA SER A 227 0.04 13.47 -23.39
C SER A 227 1.39 12.74 -23.36
N LYS A 228 1.55 11.71 -22.50
CA LYS A 228 2.73 10.84 -22.46
C LYS A 228 2.88 10.02 -23.75
N SER A 229 1.79 9.51 -24.32
CA SER A 229 1.84 8.76 -25.60
C SER A 229 2.28 9.65 -26.76
N LYS A 230 1.76 10.89 -26.86
CA LYS A 230 2.19 11.88 -27.87
C LYS A 230 3.68 12.22 -27.77
N LYS A 231 4.23 12.37 -26.56
CA LYS A 231 5.66 12.63 -26.37
C LYS A 231 6.54 11.46 -26.80
N LYS A 232 6.11 10.21 -26.58
CA LYS A 232 6.83 9.00 -27.03
C LYS A 232 6.90 8.91 -28.56
N ILE A 233 5.77 9.12 -29.24
CA ILE A 233 5.68 9.16 -30.71
C ILE A 233 6.59 10.25 -31.29
N SER A 234 6.65 11.43 -30.64
CA SER A 234 7.50 12.54 -31.10
C SER A 234 9.01 12.28 -30.92
N LYS A 235 9.41 11.44 -29.96
CA LYS A 235 10.83 11.06 -29.76
C LYS A 235 11.26 9.99 -30.78
N GLU A 236 10.45 8.96 -30.97
CA GLU A 236 10.71 7.90 -31.95
C GLU A 236 10.76 8.45 -33.38
N GLY A 237 9.88 9.42 -33.72
CA GLY A 237 9.91 10.10 -35.02
C GLY A 237 11.15 10.97 -35.27
N ARG A 238 11.78 11.52 -34.22
CA ARG A 238 13.04 12.29 -34.34
C ARG A 238 14.28 11.40 -34.43
N GLU A 239 14.25 10.22 -33.83
CA GLU A 239 15.34 9.25 -33.90
C GLU A 239 15.38 8.52 -35.25
N LEU A 240 14.23 8.33 -35.89
CA LEU A 240 14.12 7.77 -37.25
C LEU A 240 14.48 8.77 -38.36
N SER A 241 14.33 10.08 -38.11
CA SER A 241 14.71 11.13 -39.07
C SER A 241 16.20 11.52 -39.02
N ASN A 242 16.94 10.99 -38.03
CA ASN A 242 18.38 11.24 -37.83
C ASN A 242 19.25 10.03 -38.16
N LYS A 243 18.70 9.05 -38.90
CA LYS A 243 19.42 7.95 -39.55
C LYS A 243 19.23 8.07 -41.06
#